data_AF-A0A2A6MK10-F1
#
_entry.id   AF-A0A2A6MK10-F1
#
_cell.length_a   1.000
_cell.length_b   1.000
_cell.length_c   1.000
_cell.angle_alpha   90.00
_cell.angle_beta   90.00
_cell.angle_gamma   90.00
#
_symmetry.space_group_name_H-M   'P 1'
#
loop_
_entity.id
_entity.type
_entity.pdbx_description
1 polymer ?
#
loop_
_entity_poly.entity_id
_entity_poly.type
_entity_poly.pdbx_seq_one_letter_code
_entity_poly.pdbx_strand_id
1 'polypeptide(L)' 'MDWVSQIKAITDEELLEYCVLAVGVCASDEAMDPSLPDYWNEILKEVFVRGWAGTKETVIRDTLRELESLRDERVLH' A
#
# COMPACT_ATOMS: atom_id res chain seq x y z
N MET A 1 -18.40 15.01 -15.14
CA MET A 1 -18.25 13.62 -14.66
C MET A 1 -18.81 13.57 -13.25
N ASP A 2 -19.76 12.69 -12.98
CA ASP A 2 -20.19 12.40 -11.61
C ASP A 2 -19.31 11.28 -11.05
N TRP A 3 -18.41 11.63 -10.12
CA TRP A 3 -17.48 10.68 -9.51
C TRP A 3 -18.20 9.69 -8.58
N VAL A 4 -19.32 10.10 -7.98
CA VAL A 4 -20.08 9.24 -7.05
C VAL A 4 -20.71 8.07 -7.80
N SER A 5 -21.32 8.35 -8.96
CA SER A 5 -21.90 7.29 -9.81
C SER A 5 -20.83 6.35 -10.35
N GLN A 6 -19.64 6.85 -10.69
CA GLN A 6 -18.52 6.00 -11.13
C GLN A 6 -18.04 5.09 -10.00
N ILE A 7 -17.85 5.62 -8.78
CA ILE A 7 -17.43 4.82 -7.62
C ILE A 7 -18.45 3.73 -7.30
N LYS A 8 -19.74 4.03 -7.38
CA LYS A 8 -20.82 3.05 -7.16
C LYS A 8 -20.90 1.96 -8.23
N ALA A 9 -20.28 2.17 -9.39
CA ALA A 9 -20.24 1.18 -10.46
C ALA A 9 -19.02 0.25 -10.37
N ILE A 10 -18.06 0.55 -9.48
CA ILE A 10 -16.88 -0.28 -9.22
C ILE A 10 -17.32 -1.56 -8.53
N THR A 11 -16.77 -2.69 -8.96
CA THR A 11 -17.00 -3.99 -8.31
C THR A 11 -16.29 -4.07 -6.97
N ASP A 12 -16.72 -4.96 -6.07
CA ASP A 12 -16.03 -5.14 -4.78
C ASP A 12 -14.56 -5.55 -4.95
N GLU A 13 -14.25 -6.30 -6.01
CA GLU A 13 -12.87 -6.71 -6.35
C GLU A 13 -12.02 -5.51 -6.78
N GLU A 14 -12.51 -4.67 -7.69
CA GLU A 14 -11.81 -3.45 -8.10
C GLU A 14 -11.68 -2.45 -6.94
N LEU A 15 -12.71 -2.34 -6.10
CA LEU A 15 -12.69 -1.49 -4.92
C LEU A 15 -11.63 -1.97 -3.90
N LEU A 16 -11.52 -3.29 -3.71
CA LEU A 16 -10.46 -3.89 -2.90
C LEU A 16 -9.08 -3.54 -3.46
N GLU A 17 -8.88 -3.63 -4.77
CA GLU A 17 -7.59 -3.26 -5.40
C GLU A 17 -7.26 -1.78 -5.14
N TYR A 18 -8.24 -0.87 -5.23
CA TYR A 18 -8.03 0.55 -4.90
C TYR A 18 -7.70 0.75 -3.42
N CYS A 19 -8.36 0.04 -2.51
CA CYS A 19 -8.04 0.09 -1.08
C CYS A 19 -6.61 -0.40 -0.81
N VAL A 20 -6.18 -1.49 -1.46
CA VAL A 20 -4.82 -2.03 -1.33
C VAL A 20 -3.77 -1.03 -1.84
N LEU A 21 -4.03 -0.36 -2.96
CA LEU A 21 -3.13 0.69 -3.45
C LEU A 21 -3.07 1.89 -2.51
N ALA A 22 -4.19 2.28 -1.90
CA ALA A 22 -4.22 3.36 -0.91
C ALA A 22 -3.36 3.01 0.33
N VAL A 23 -3.40 1.77 0.80
CA VAL A 23 -2.50 1.28 1.86
C VAL A 23 -1.04 1.44 1.44
N GLY A 24 -0.70 1.07 0.19
CA GLY A 24 0.66 1.25 -0.36
C GLY A 24 1.13 2.71 -0.30
N VAL A 25 0.27 3.65 -0.71
CA VAL A 25 0.57 5.10 -0.64
C VAL A 25 0.80 5.56 0.80
N CYS A 26 -0.05 5.15 1.74
CA CYS A 26 0.12 5.50 3.15
C CYS A 26 1.41 4.91 3.75
N ALA A 27 1.78 3.69 3.38
CA ALA A 27 3.03 3.07 3.81
C ALA A 27 4.26 3.79 3.24
N SER A 28 4.18 4.28 1.99
CA SER A 28 5.23 5.14 1.41
C SER A 28 5.36 6.47 2.12
N ASP A 29 4.25 7.12 2.49
CA ASP A 29 4.27 8.37 3.26
C ASP A 29 4.92 8.19 4.64
N GLU A 30 4.57 7.10 5.35
CA GLU A 30 5.23 6.71 6.61
C GLU A 30 6.73 6.49 6.43
N ALA A 31 7.16 5.83 5.35
CA ALA A 31 8.58 5.61 5.10
C ALA A 31 9.36 6.91 4.83
N MET A 32 8.70 7.98 4.38
CA MET A 32 9.32 9.28 4.14
C MET A 32 9.40 10.14 5.40
N ASP A 33 8.54 9.92 6.41
CA ASP A 33 8.56 10.64 7.69
C ASP A 33 9.00 9.72 8.84
N PRO A 34 10.26 9.83 9.31
CA PRO A 34 10.78 8.96 10.35
C PRO A 34 10.11 9.14 11.73
N SER A 35 9.31 10.19 11.92
CA SER A 35 8.55 10.41 13.15
C SER A 35 7.25 9.59 13.21
N LEU A 36 6.81 9.03 12.08
CA LEU A 36 5.62 8.21 11.98
C LEU A 36 5.90 6.74 12.35
N PRO A 37 4.92 6.03 12.93
CA PRO A 37 5.02 4.59 13.17
C PRO A 37 4.91 3.79 11.86
N ASP A 38 5.47 2.57 11.80
CA ASP A 38 5.39 1.66 10.64
C ASP A 38 3.99 1.00 10.47
N TYR A 39 2.90 1.67 10.85
CA TYR A 39 1.58 1.04 10.94
C TYR A 39 1.02 0.61 9.57
N TRP A 40 1.04 1.49 8.58
CA TRP A 40 0.59 1.18 7.22
C TRP A 40 1.52 0.19 6.52
N ASN A 41 2.83 0.23 6.81
CA ASN A 41 3.75 -0.80 6.33
C ASN A 41 3.37 -2.21 6.83
N GLU A 42 3.05 -2.35 8.12
CA GLU A 42 2.58 -3.64 8.67
C GLU A 42 1.24 -4.09 8.07
N ILE A 43 0.32 -3.16 7.79
CA ILE A 43 -0.92 -3.48 7.06
C ILE A 43 -0.60 -3.96 5.63
N LEU A 44 0.32 -3.29 4.93
CA LEU A 44 0.70 -3.66 3.57
C LEU A 44 1.31 -5.07 3.50
N LYS A 45 2.13 -5.43 4.50
CA LYS A 45 2.65 -6.80 4.65
C LYS A 45 1.52 -7.81 4.84
N GLU A 46 0.55 -7.51 5.68
CA GLU A 46 -0.59 -8.41 5.91
C GLU A 46 -1.47 -8.57 4.65
N VAL A 47 -1.68 -7.49 3.89
CA VAL A 47 -2.35 -7.52 2.57
C VAL A 47 -1.63 -8.48 1.63
N PHE A 48 -0.30 -8.43 1.59
CA PHE A 48 0.51 -9.33 0.77
C PHE A 48 0.42 -10.78 1.25
N VAL A 49 0.59 -11.04 2.55
CA VAL A 49 0.51 -12.39 3.15
C VAL A 49 -0.84 -13.05 2.91
N ARG A 50 -1.93 -12.28 2.97
CA ARG A 50 -3.29 -12.79 2.72
C ARG A 50 -3.64 -12.95 1.25
N GLY A 51 -2.77 -12.53 0.34
CA GLY A 51 -3.03 -12.56 -1.10
C GLY A 51 -4.14 -11.58 -1.53
N TRP A 52 -4.38 -10.52 -0.77
CA TRP A 52 -5.41 -9.52 -1.09
C TRP A 52 -5.01 -8.56 -2.20
N ALA A 53 -3.73 -8.59 -2.61
CA ALA A 53 -3.24 -7.75 -3.69
C ALA A 53 -3.81 -8.10 -5.07
N GLY A 54 -4.40 -9.29 -5.25
CA GLY A 54 -5.05 -9.67 -6.51
C GLY A 54 -4.13 -9.46 -7.72
N THR A 55 -4.60 -8.73 -8.74
CA THR A 55 -3.80 -8.44 -9.94
C THR A 55 -2.63 -7.48 -9.69
N LYS A 56 -2.59 -6.82 -8.52
CA LYS A 56 -1.57 -5.85 -8.12
C LYS A 56 -0.43 -6.45 -7.29
N GLU A 57 -0.36 -7.78 -7.16
CA GLU A 57 0.64 -8.44 -6.31
C GLU A 57 2.09 -8.02 -6.62
N THR A 58 2.45 -7.88 -7.89
CA THR A 58 3.80 -7.43 -8.28
C THR A 58 4.08 -6.01 -7.79
N VAL A 59 3.13 -5.09 -7.99
CA VAL A 59 3.23 -3.70 -7.51
C VAL A 59 3.42 -3.67 -6.00
N ILE A 60 2.59 -4.40 -5.25
CA ILE A 60 2.65 -4.42 -3.78
C ILE A 60 3.97 -5.02 -3.28
N ARG A 61 4.45 -6.09 -3.93
CA ARG A 61 5.73 -6.72 -3.61
C ARG A 61 6.91 -5.78 -3.83
N ASP A 62 6.90 -5.05 -4.95
CA ASP A 62 7.97 -4.11 -5.27
C ASP A 62 7.93 -2.90 -4.32
N THR A 63 6.73 -2.39 -3.99
CA THR A 63 6.57 -1.37 -2.95
C THR A 63 7.15 -1.83 -1.62
N LEU A 64 6.81 -3.04 -1.13
CA LEU A 64 7.37 -3.55 0.14
C LEU A 64 8.91 -3.56 0.14
N ARG A 65 9.54 -3.96 -0.96
CA ARG A 65 11.01 -3.96 -1.09
C ARG A 65 11.60 -2.56 -1.04
N GLU A 66 10.97 -1.60 -1.71
CA GLU A 66 11.40 -0.20 -1.68
C GLU A 66 11.31 0.38 -0.26
N LEU A 67 10.22 0.10 0.46
CA LEU A 67 10.03 0.55 1.84
C LEU A 67 11.09 -0.06 2.78
N GLU A 68 11.41 -1.34 2.61
CA GLU A 68 12.48 -2.00 3.38
C GLU A 68 13.85 -1.34 3.11
N SER A 69 14.16 -1.01 1.85
CA SER A 69 15.40 -0.32 1.49
C SER A 69 15.50 1.07 2.13
N LEU A 70 14.44 1.88 2.06
CA LEU A 70 14.41 3.21 2.67
C LEU A 70 14.64 3.15 4.18
N ARG A 71 14.14 2.09 4.83
CA ARG A 71 14.32 1.89 6.26
C ARG A 71 15.74 1.43 6.61
N ASP A 72 16.34 0.56 5.82
CA ASP A 72 17.72 0.12 6.05
C ASP A 72 18.71 1.29 5.89
N GLU A 73 18.49 2.17 4.90
CA GLU A 73 19.26 3.41 4.74
C GLU A 73 19.14 4.33 5.96
N ARG A 74 17.96 4.39 6.59
CA ARG A 74 17.71 5.17 7.80
C ARG A 74 18.44 4.63 9.03
N VAL A 75 18.65 3.33 9.16
CA VAL A 75 19.39 2.75 10.31
C VAL A 75 20.90 3.05 10.23
N LEU A 76 21.41 3.34 9.04
CA LEU A 76 22.83 3.59 8.78
C LEU A 76 23.23 5.07 8.96
N HIS A 77 22.28 5.98 9.15
CA HIS A 77 22.48 7.44 9.27
C HIS A 77 22.00 8.00 10.61
#